data_AF-A0A498A1K6-F1
#
_entry.id   AF-A0A498A1K6-F1
#
_cell.length_a   1.000
_cell.length_b   1.000
_cell.length_c   1.000
_cell.angle_alpha   90.00
_cell.angle_beta   90.00
_cell.angle_gamma   90.00
#
_symmetry.space_group_name_H-M   'P 1'
#
loop_
_entity.id
_entity.type
_entity.pdbx_description
1 polymer ?
#
loop_
_entity_poly.entity_id
_entity_poly.type
_entity_poly.pdbx_seq_one_letter_code
_entity_poly.pdbx_strand_id
1 'polypeptide(L)'
;MRHPMLYAVPAVLVLAATAAPTLPGIAAPAQMVAASPSPDTSYWPHQSDLMDAATRVEEIARQRWAHAFGGVGLDVPGNVLLVHGVPGDRGFAEAVRALVPRTRVRLVDAVHTQAQLDHWKTVIAADTRYWERRGIIINSVGPDIGRCVTVGVEGDADEARPVLVDHYPDVTLCVVQGGRAVFLDLPDG
;
A
#
# COMPACT_ATOMS: atom_id res chain seq x y z
N MET A 1 11.67 43.16 17.94
CA MET A 1 11.20 42.59 19.22
C MET A 1 12.25 41.60 19.70
N ARG A 2 12.83 41.89 20.87
CA ARG A 2 13.80 41.11 21.67
C ARG A 2 13.01 39.98 22.39
N HIS A 3 13.44 38.74 22.66
CA HIS A 3 14.73 38.05 22.79
C HIS A 3 14.60 36.54 22.46
N PRO A 4 15.70 35.84 22.15
CA PRO A 4 15.80 34.39 22.07
C PRO A 4 16.00 33.77 23.47
N MET A 5 15.40 32.60 23.74
CA MET A 5 15.70 31.81 24.95
C MET A 5 16.45 30.53 24.58
N LEU A 6 17.77 30.62 24.71
CA LEU A 6 18.67 29.50 24.96
C LEU A 6 18.35 28.93 26.34
N TYR A 7 18.15 27.62 26.45
CA TYR A 7 18.29 26.92 27.73
C TYR A 7 19.53 26.04 27.71
N ALA A 8 20.45 26.42 28.58
CA ALA A 8 21.69 25.74 28.87
C ALA A 8 21.46 24.58 29.86
N VAL A 9 22.29 23.56 29.66
CA VAL A 9 22.54 22.39 30.49
C VAL A 9 22.95 22.77 31.92
N PRO A 10 22.71 21.88 32.91
CA PRO A 10 23.77 21.62 33.87
C PRO A 10 24.11 20.13 33.92
N ALA A 11 25.39 19.87 33.67
CA ALA A 11 26.06 18.63 34.01
C ALA A 11 26.15 18.57 35.53
N VAL A 12 25.63 17.49 36.13
CA VAL A 12 25.86 17.18 37.53
C VAL A 12 26.64 15.89 37.59
N LEU A 13 27.92 16.05 37.90
CA LEU A 13 28.88 14.99 38.17
C LEU A 13 28.87 14.77 39.70
N VAL A 14 28.45 13.60 40.15
CA VAL A 14 28.55 13.21 41.57
C VAL A 14 29.42 11.96 41.66
N LEU A 15 30.65 12.15 42.15
CA LEU A 15 31.45 11.09 42.74
C LEU A 15 30.97 10.87 44.17
N ALA A 16 30.60 9.65 44.51
CA ALA A 16 30.55 9.18 45.90
C ALA A 16 31.06 7.74 45.95
N ALA A 17 32.25 7.56 46.51
CA ALA A 17 32.82 6.28 46.87
C ALA A 17 32.39 5.93 48.30
N THR A 18 31.67 4.83 48.48
CA THR A 18 31.41 4.22 49.78
C THR A 18 31.58 2.71 49.68
N ALA A 19 32.55 2.18 50.43
CA ALA A 19 32.78 0.76 50.64
C ALA A 19 31.84 0.20 51.71
N ALA A 20 31.21 -0.96 51.45
CA ALA A 20 30.80 -2.04 52.37
C ALA A 20 29.74 -2.96 51.67
N PRO A 21 29.33 -4.09 52.26
CA PRO A 21 29.97 -5.40 52.29
C PRO A 21 29.26 -6.43 51.38
N THR A 22 29.96 -7.49 50.99
CA THR A 22 29.44 -8.64 50.23
C THR A 22 28.41 -9.42 51.04
N LEU A 23 27.14 -9.37 50.62
CA LEU A 23 26.09 -10.29 51.05
C LEU A 23 25.99 -11.48 50.08
N PRO A 24 25.80 -12.72 50.57
CA PRO A 24 25.61 -13.87 49.71
C PRO A 24 24.16 -13.93 49.18
N GLY A 25 24.04 -14.09 47.86
CA GLY A 25 23.01 -14.89 47.20
C GLY A 25 21.55 -14.50 47.40
N ILE A 26 21.05 -13.57 46.57
CA ILE A 26 19.70 -13.69 46.01
C ILE A 26 19.85 -13.42 44.51
N ALA A 27 19.76 -14.48 43.71
CA ALA A 27 19.77 -14.39 42.26
C ALA A 27 18.65 -13.45 41.82
N ALA A 28 19.00 -12.40 41.08
CA ALA A 28 18.03 -11.60 40.35
C ALA A 28 17.22 -12.56 39.45
N PRO A 29 15.88 -12.46 39.41
CA PRO A 29 15.12 -13.19 38.42
C PRO A 29 15.65 -12.75 37.06
N ALA A 30 16.18 -13.70 36.28
CA ALA A 30 16.57 -13.45 34.91
C ALA A 30 15.35 -12.83 34.21
N GLN A 31 15.45 -11.54 33.86
CA GLN A 31 14.54 -10.94 32.92
C GLN A 31 14.67 -11.79 31.66
N MET A 32 13.67 -12.63 31.39
CA MET A 32 13.49 -13.23 30.09
C MET A 32 13.37 -12.05 29.14
N VAL A 33 14.47 -11.75 28.46
CA VAL A 33 14.42 -10.96 27.24
C VAL A 33 13.48 -11.75 26.35
N ALA A 34 12.24 -11.27 26.24
CA ALA A 34 11.30 -11.81 25.28
C ALA A 34 12.05 -11.78 23.94
N ALA A 35 12.30 -12.96 23.38
CA ALA A 35 12.95 -13.07 22.10
C ALA A 35 12.18 -12.17 21.14
N SER A 36 12.87 -11.23 20.50
CA SER A 36 12.29 -10.48 19.40
C SER A 36 11.70 -11.50 18.41
N PRO A 37 10.48 -11.28 17.89
CA PRO A 37 9.93 -12.18 16.88
C PRO A 37 10.97 -12.30 15.76
N SER A 38 11.36 -13.54 15.46
CA SER A 38 12.26 -13.83 14.35
C SER A 38 11.73 -13.15 13.09
N PRO A 39 12.58 -12.55 12.25
CA PRO A 39 12.13 -11.91 11.02
C PRO A 39 11.31 -12.92 10.21
N ASP A 40 10.11 -12.50 9.82
CA ASP A 40 9.12 -13.28 9.10
C ASP A 40 9.77 -14.03 7.94
N THR A 41 9.90 -15.35 8.09
CA THR A 41 10.14 -16.20 6.93
C THR A 41 8.86 -16.13 6.12
N SER A 42 8.88 -15.48 4.96
CA SER A 42 7.71 -15.47 4.08
C SER A 42 7.22 -16.90 3.90
N TYR A 43 5.92 -17.10 4.07
CA TYR A 43 5.27 -18.39 3.86
C TYR A 43 5.52 -18.94 2.44
N TRP A 44 5.91 -18.07 1.50
CA TRP A 44 6.21 -18.41 0.11
C TRP A 44 7.68 -18.13 -0.24
N PRO A 45 8.49 -19.18 -0.54
CA PRO A 45 9.94 -19.03 -0.80
C PRO A 45 10.33 -18.08 -1.94
N HIS A 46 9.40 -17.74 -2.84
CA HIS A 46 9.65 -16.90 -4.03
C HIS A 46 9.02 -15.51 -3.94
N GLN A 47 8.37 -15.16 -2.83
CA GLN A 47 7.61 -13.91 -2.74
C GLN A 47 8.50 -12.67 -2.95
N SER A 48 9.70 -12.65 -2.35
CA SER A 48 10.63 -11.52 -2.50
C SER A 48 11.04 -11.30 -3.95
N ASP A 49 11.50 -12.36 -4.63
CA ASP A 49 11.90 -12.28 -6.04
C ASP A 49 10.76 -11.82 -6.95
N LEU A 50 9.53 -12.26 -6.64
CA LEU A 50 8.35 -11.88 -7.40
C LEU A 50 7.97 -10.41 -7.18
N MET A 51 8.09 -9.90 -5.94
CA MET A 51 7.90 -8.50 -5.62
C MET A 51 8.95 -7.61 -6.29
N ASP A 52 10.22 -7.99 -6.24
CA ASP A 52 11.31 -7.26 -6.90
C ASP A 52 11.10 -7.19 -8.42
N ALA A 53 10.66 -8.29 -9.03
CA ALA A 53 10.29 -8.34 -10.44
C ALA A 53 9.10 -7.41 -10.76
N ALA A 54 8.08 -7.37 -9.91
CA ALA A 54 6.93 -6.49 -10.07
C ALA A 54 7.33 -5.01 -9.99
N THR A 55 8.10 -4.62 -8.97
CA THR A 55 8.63 -3.25 -8.82
C THR A 55 9.41 -2.83 -10.06
N ARG A 56 10.31 -3.70 -10.54
CA ARG A 56 11.10 -3.41 -11.75
C ARG A 56 10.23 -3.19 -12.98
N VAL A 57 9.24 -4.05 -13.20
CA VAL A 57 8.33 -3.92 -14.35
C VAL A 57 7.49 -2.65 -14.21
N GLU A 58 6.94 -2.37 -13.02
CA GLU A 58 6.09 -1.19 -12.80
C GLU A 58 6.84 0.12 -13.05
N GLU A 59 8.05 0.27 -12.49
CA GLU A 59 8.85 1.49 -12.66
C GLU A 59 9.16 1.77 -14.13
N ILE A 60 9.63 0.75 -14.85
CA ILE A 60 10.06 0.89 -16.24
C ILE A 60 8.85 1.03 -17.17
N ALA A 61 7.80 0.21 -16.97
CA ALA A 61 6.66 0.20 -17.87
C ALA A 61 5.80 1.44 -17.76
N ARG A 62 5.65 2.00 -16.56
CA ARG A 62 4.98 3.28 -16.36
C ARG A 62 5.67 4.43 -17.12
N GLN A 63 6.99 4.38 -17.29
CA GLN A 63 7.75 5.41 -18.01
C GLN A 63 7.78 5.17 -19.53
N ARG A 64 8.01 3.93 -19.95
CA ARG A 64 8.27 3.60 -21.38
C ARG A 64 7.02 3.23 -22.16
N TRP A 65 6.00 2.71 -21.50
CA TRP A 65 4.78 2.18 -22.11
C TRP A 65 3.53 2.69 -21.40
N ALA A 66 3.50 3.96 -20.98
CA ALA A 66 2.36 4.55 -20.28
C ALA A 66 1.02 4.41 -21.02
N HIS A 67 1.06 4.37 -22.36
CA HIS A 67 -0.12 4.18 -23.23
C HIS A 67 -0.61 2.73 -23.33
N ALA A 68 0.20 1.75 -22.92
CA ALA A 68 -0.13 0.33 -23.01
C ALA A 68 -0.14 -0.37 -21.64
N PHE A 69 0.51 0.19 -20.62
CA PHE A 69 0.65 -0.45 -19.31
C PHE A 69 -0.59 -0.23 -18.44
N GLY A 70 -1.23 -1.33 -18.03
CA GLY A 70 -2.42 -1.38 -17.17
C GLY A 70 -2.12 -1.66 -15.69
N GLY A 71 -0.92 -2.12 -15.37
CA GLY A 71 -0.45 -2.39 -13.99
C GLY A 71 0.17 -3.78 -13.81
N VAL A 72 0.58 -4.09 -12.57
CA VAL A 72 1.16 -5.39 -12.19
C VAL A 72 0.36 -6.03 -11.05
N GLY A 73 0.18 -7.35 -11.12
CA GLY A 73 -0.41 -8.17 -10.06
C GLY A 73 0.46 -9.39 -9.76
N LEU A 74 0.25 -10.01 -8.60
CA LEU A 74 1.03 -11.17 -8.16
C LEU A 74 0.13 -12.38 -7.97
N ASP A 75 0.48 -13.49 -8.61
CA ASP A 75 -0.01 -14.82 -8.29
C ASP A 75 1.09 -15.54 -7.49
N VAL A 76 1.12 -15.26 -6.19
CA VAL A 76 2.18 -15.73 -5.27
C VAL A 76 2.21 -17.27 -5.17
N PRO A 77 1.07 -17.98 -5.00
CA PRO A 77 1.08 -19.44 -4.99
C PRO A 77 1.55 -20.04 -6.31
N GLY A 78 1.20 -19.42 -7.44
CA GLY A 78 1.63 -19.85 -8.78
C GLY A 78 3.06 -19.43 -9.15
N ASN A 79 3.71 -18.58 -8.35
CA ASN A 79 4.96 -17.89 -8.67
C ASN A 79 4.91 -17.23 -10.06
N VAL A 80 3.88 -16.41 -10.30
CA VAL A 80 3.65 -15.73 -11.60
C VAL A 80 3.46 -14.24 -11.40
N LEU A 81 4.19 -13.46 -12.20
CA LEU A 81 3.99 -12.02 -12.34
C LEU A 81 2.90 -11.79 -13.38
N LEU A 82 1.80 -11.14 -12.98
CA LEU A 82 0.73 -10.72 -13.87
C LEU A 82 1.06 -9.32 -14.36
N VAL A 83 1.12 -9.14 -15.67
CA VAL A 83 1.33 -7.82 -16.28
C VAL A 83 0.14 -7.49 -17.13
N HIS A 84 -0.61 -6.48 -16.71
CA HIS A 84 -1.81 -6.02 -17.38
C HIS A 84 -1.41 -5.02 -18.47
N GLY A 85 -1.86 -5.26 -19.70
CA GLY A 85 -1.53 -4.42 -20.85
C GLY A 85 -2.75 -4.16 -21.73
N VAL A 86 -2.94 -2.92 -22.16
CA VAL A 86 -3.92 -2.55 -23.17
C VAL A 86 -3.43 -3.06 -24.54
N PRO A 87 -4.22 -3.88 -25.26
CA PRO A 87 -3.81 -4.39 -26.56
C PRO A 87 -3.53 -3.28 -27.58
N GLY A 88 -2.48 -3.43 -28.39
CA GLY A 88 -2.20 -2.53 -29.53
C GLY A 88 -0.73 -2.15 -29.70
N ASP A 89 0.08 -2.23 -28.63
CA ASP A 89 1.52 -1.97 -28.71
C ASP A 89 2.30 -3.23 -29.16
N ARG A 90 2.92 -3.14 -30.34
CA ARG A 90 3.79 -4.20 -30.86
C ARG A 90 5.15 -4.13 -30.16
N GLY A 91 5.35 -4.98 -29.18
CA GLY A 91 6.64 -5.15 -28.51
C GLY A 91 6.55 -5.07 -26.98
N PHE A 92 5.49 -4.46 -26.44
CA PHE A 92 5.26 -4.40 -24.99
C PHE A 92 5.45 -5.75 -24.29
N ALA A 93 4.79 -6.81 -24.76
CA ALA A 93 4.84 -8.13 -24.14
C ALA A 93 6.23 -8.80 -24.19
N GLU A 94 7.01 -8.55 -25.25
CA GLU A 94 8.37 -9.08 -25.36
C GLU A 94 9.32 -8.29 -24.45
N ALA A 95 9.23 -6.96 -24.49
CA ALA A 95 10.03 -6.07 -23.68
C ALA A 95 9.84 -6.33 -22.18
N VAL A 96 8.60 -6.50 -21.72
CA VAL A 96 8.29 -6.84 -20.32
C VAL A 96 8.97 -8.16 -19.90
N ARG A 97 8.89 -9.20 -20.73
CA ARG A 97 9.56 -10.49 -20.43
C ARG A 97 11.08 -10.35 -20.37
N ALA A 98 11.65 -9.50 -21.23
CA ALA A 98 13.09 -9.22 -21.23
C ALA A 98 13.56 -8.46 -19.96
N LEU A 99 12.67 -7.70 -19.30
CA LEU A 99 13.00 -7.02 -18.05
C LEU A 99 13.21 -8.00 -16.88
N VAL A 100 12.54 -9.16 -16.90
CA VAL A 100 12.53 -10.12 -15.79
C VAL A 100 12.74 -11.55 -16.31
N PRO A 101 13.91 -11.85 -16.92
CA PRO A 101 14.12 -13.10 -17.67
C PRO A 101 14.09 -14.37 -16.82
N ARG A 102 14.12 -14.24 -15.49
CA ARG A 102 14.06 -15.36 -14.53
C ARG A 102 12.67 -15.54 -13.90
N THR A 103 11.73 -14.64 -14.19
CA THR A 103 10.38 -14.63 -13.59
C THR A 103 9.36 -15.13 -14.59
N ARG A 104 8.43 -15.98 -14.17
CA ARG A 104 7.31 -16.39 -15.03
C ARG A 104 6.35 -15.21 -15.16
N VAL A 105 6.14 -14.73 -16.39
CA VAL A 105 5.24 -13.61 -16.68
C VAL A 105 4.00 -14.10 -17.42
N ARG A 106 2.81 -13.74 -16.93
CA ARG A 106 1.53 -13.87 -17.61
C ARG A 106 1.03 -12.49 -18.02
N LEU A 107 0.83 -12.29 -19.32
CA LEU A 107 0.22 -11.08 -19.85
C LEU A 107 -1.30 -11.21 -19.70
N VAL A 108 -1.93 -10.14 -19.24
CA VAL A 108 -3.38 -10.04 -19.05
C VAL A 108 -3.88 -8.83 -19.82
N ASP A 109 -4.93 -9.01 -20.60
CA ASP A 109 -5.51 -7.89 -21.35
C ASP A 109 -6.20 -6.92 -20.39
N ALA A 110 -5.83 -5.66 -20.50
CA ALA A 110 -6.44 -4.54 -19.79
C ALA A 110 -7.36 -3.75 -20.73
N VAL A 111 -8.42 -3.20 -20.16
CA VAL A 111 -9.31 -2.22 -20.81
C VAL A 111 -8.72 -0.81 -20.70
N HIS A 112 -8.12 -0.49 -19.55
CA HIS A 112 -7.58 0.84 -19.25
C HIS A 112 -6.11 0.79 -18.85
N THR A 113 -5.40 1.88 -19.13
CA THR A 113 -4.02 2.05 -18.67
C THR A 113 -4.00 2.43 -17.18
N GLN A 114 -2.87 2.16 -16.51
CA GLN A 114 -2.66 2.56 -15.13
C GLN A 114 -2.76 4.08 -14.99
N ALA A 115 -2.21 4.84 -15.94
CA ALA A 115 -2.28 6.30 -15.93
C ALA A 115 -3.72 6.82 -15.97
N GLN A 116 -4.59 6.18 -16.77
CA GLN A 116 -6.01 6.52 -16.84
C GLN A 116 -6.73 6.20 -15.53
N LEU A 117 -6.50 5.00 -14.97
CA LEU A 117 -7.10 4.60 -13.69
C LEU A 117 -6.65 5.51 -12.53
N ASP A 118 -5.37 5.88 -12.48
CA ASP A 118 -4.82 6.77 -11.44
C ASP A 118 -5.41 8.19 -11.53
N HIS A 119 -5.62 8.68 -12.75
CA HIS A 119 -6.30 9.96 -12.97
C HIS A 119 -7.73 9.93 -12.43
N TRP A 120 -8.53 8.94 -12.82
CA TRP A 120 -9.91 8.80 -12.36
C TRP A 120 -10.02 8.60 -10.85
N LYS A 121 -9.14 7.77 -10.26
CA LYS A 121 -9.03 7.59 -8.81
C LYS A 121 -8.83 8.92 -8.09
N THR A 122 -7.94 9.77 -8.62
CA THR A 122 -7.64 11.09 -8.05
C THR A 122 -8.87 12.00 -8.09
N VAL A 123 -9.61 12.00 -9.20
CA VAL A 123 -10.85 12.78 -9.34
C VAL A 123 -11.88 12.35 -8.30
N ILE A 124 -12.17 11.05 -8.20
CA ILE A 124 -13.19 10.52 -7.27
C ILE A 124 -12.79 10.75 -5.81
N ALA A 125 -11.50 10.58 -5.47
CA ALA A 125 -11.00 10.81 -4.13
C ALA A 125 -11.12 12.29 -3.71
N ALA A 126 -11.04 13.23 -4.64
CA ALA A 126 -11.25 14.65 -4.35
C ALA A 126 -12.71 14.95 -3.93
N ASP A 127 -13.67 14.14 -4.40
CA ASP A 127 -15.10 14.34 -4.16
C ASP A 127 -15.63 13.63 -2.93
N THR A 128 -14.80 12.98 -2.11
CA THR A 128 -15.26 12.23 -0.92
C THR A 128 -16.19 13.07 -0.03
N ARG A 129 -15.85 14.34 0.24
CA ARG A 129 -16.70 15.24 1.04
C ARG A 129 -17.96 15.70 0.31
N TYR A 130 -17.94 15.77 -1.02
CA TYR A 130 -19.12 16.09 -1.82
C TYR A 130 -20.19 14.98 -1.69
N TRP A 131 -19.75 13.72 -1.69
CA TRP A 131 -20.60 12.53 -1.56
C TRP A 131 -21.13 12.35 -0.15
N GLU A 132 -20.29 12.57 0.86
CA GLU A 132 -20.71 12.46 2.27
C GLU A 132 -21.88 13.41 2.58
N ARG A 133 -21.84 14.65 2.08
CA ARG A 133 -22.95 15.60 2.22
C ARG A 133 -24.25 15.17 1.53
N ARG A 134 -24.18 14.16 0.66
CA ARG A 134 -25.30 13.57 -0.08
C ARG A 134 -25.68 12.18 0.43
N GLY A 135 -25.12 11.77 1.58
CA GLY A 135 -25.43 10.49 2.20
C GLY A 135 -24.70 9.29 1.59
N ILE A 136 -23.76 9.50 0.65
CA ILE A 136 -22.91 8.44 0.11
C ILE A 136 -21.55 8.54 0.80
N ILE A 137 -21.23 7.59 1.67
CA ILE A 137 -19.95 7.53 2.37
C ILE A 137 -19.01 6.66 1.56
N ILE A 138 -18.02 7.27 0.90
CA ILE A 138 -16.95 6.54 0.20
C ILE A 138 -15.85 6.22 1.22
N ASN A 139 -15.60 4.93 1.46
CA ASN A 139 -14.58 4.47 2.41
C ASN A 139 -13.27 4.03 1.74
N SER A 140 -13.30 3.79 0.42
CA SER A 140 -12.15 3.33 -0.35
C SER A 140 -12.31 3.70 -1.82
N VAL A 141 -11.20 4.13 -2.43
CA VAL A 141 -11.09 4.40 -3.86
C VAL A 141 -9.76 3.81 -4.33
N GLY A 142 -9.80 2.91 -5.30
CA GLY A 142 -8.59 2.23 -5.78
C GLY A 142 -8.79 1.62 -7.17
N PRO A 143 -7.71 1.30 -7.88
CA PRO A 143 -7.82 0.63 -9.18
C PRO A 143 -8.13 -0.86 -9.01
N ASP A 144 -9.12 -1.38 -9.75
CA ASP A 144 -9.12 -2.78 -10.18
C ASP A 144 -8.26 -2.84 -11.45
N ILE A 145 -7.10 -3.49 -11.34
CA ILE A 145 -5.98 -3.35 -12.28
C ILE A 145 -6.45 -3.63 -13.71
N GLY A 146 -6.28 -2.64 -14.58
CA GLY A 146 -6.65 -2.71 -15.99
C GLY A 146 -8.15 -2.73 -16.28
N ARG A 147 -9.05 -2.59 -15.30
CA ARG A 147 -10.50 -2.76 -15.48
C ARG A 147 -11.35 -1.56 -15.13
N CYS A 148 -11.21 -1.00 -13.93
CA CYS A 148 -12.08 0.07 -13.44
C CYS A 148 -11.48 0.74 -12.19
N VAL A 149 -12.07 1.86 -11.77
CA VAL A 149 -11.85 2.37 -10.41
C VAL A 149 -12.90 1.74 -9.48
N THR A 150 -12.44 0.98 -8.50
CA THR A 150 -13.25 0.47 -7.41
C THR A 150 -13.58 1.60 -6.44
N VAL A 151 -14.87 1.77 -6.16
CA VAL A 151 -15.38 2.71 -5.16
C VAL A 151 -16.12 1.90 -4.12
N GLY A 152 -15.53 1.78 -2.93
CA GLY A 152 -16.20 1.18 -1.78
C GLY A 152 -17.07 2.21 -1.10
N VAL A 153 -18.36 1.88 -0.95
CA VAL A 153 -19.34 2.72 -0.25
C VAL A 153 -19.84 2.03 1.02
N GLU A 154 -20.07 2.79 2.08
CA GLU A 154 -20.81 2.28 3.23
C GLU A 154 -22.30 2.16 2.87
N GLY A 155 -22.94 1.06 3.24
CA GLY A 155 -24.35 0.80 2.92
C GLY A 155 -24.55 -0.02 1.66
N ASP A 156 -25.67 0.20 0.96
CA ASP A 156 -26.03 -0.56 -0.25
C ASP A 156 -25.32 0.00 -1.49
N ALA A 157 -24.46 -0.81 -2.09
CA ALA A 157 -23.71 -0.45 -3.28
C ALA A 157 -24.60 -0.29 -4.52
N ASP A 158 -25.70 -1.04 -4.62
CA ASP A 158 -26.57 -0.99 -5.79
C ASP A 158 -27.47 0.25 -5.78
N GLU A 159 -27.78 0.80 -4.60
CA GLU A 159 -28.42 2.12 -4.47
C GLU A 159 -27.47 3.26 -4.86
N ALA A 160 -26.20 3.20 -4.44
CA ALA A 160 -25.21 4.24 -4.74
C ALA A 160 -24.72 4.22 -6.20
N ARG A 161 -24.67 3.03 -6.82
CA ARG A 161 -24.13 2.80 -8.16
C ARG A 161 -24.69 3.73 -9.23
N PRO A 162 -26.01 3.85 -9.46
CA PRO A 162 -26.54 4.69 -10.54
C PRO A 162 -26.18 6.17 -10.34
N VAL A 163 -26.17 6.66 -9.10
CA VAL A 163 -25.84 8.06 -8.78
C VAL A 163 -24.36 8.36 -9.05
N LEU A 164 -23.47 7.44 -8.66
CA LEU A 164 -22.04 7.56 -8.91
C LEU A 164 -21.71 7.49 -10.41
N VAL A 165 -22.32 6.54 -11.13
CA VAL A 165 -22.10 6.38 -12.58
C VAL A 165 -22.60 7.60 -13.37
N ASP A 166 -23.75 8.16 -12.99
CA ASP A 166 -24.28 9.38 -13.64
C ASP A 166 -23.37 10.60 -13.42
N HIS A 167 -22.77 10.71 -12.22
CA HIS A 167 -21.86 11.82 -11.91
C HIS A 167 -20.49 11.72 -12.60
N TYR A 168 -20.06 10.50 -12.94
CA TYR A 168 -18.77 10.24 -13.59
C TYR A 168 -18.94 9.50 -14.93
N PRO A 169 -19.56 10.13 -15.94
CA PRO A 169 -19.94 9.46 -17.19
C PRO A 169 -18.74 8.96 -18.01
N ASP A 170 -17.58 9.61 -17.87
CA ASP A 170 -16.35 9.25 -18.59
C ASP A 170 -15.45 8.29 -17.80
N VAL A 171 -15.93 7.76 -16.66
CA VAL A 171 -15.16 6.88 -15.78
C VAL A 171 -15.79 5.50 -15.72
N THR A 172 -14.98 4.46 -15.89
CA THR A 172 -15.44 3.08 -15.64
C THR A 172 -15.33 2.77 -14.14
N LEU A 173 -16.48 2.68 -13.48
CA LEU A 173 -16.59 2.45 -12.03
C LEU A 173 -16.97 1.01 -11.70
N CYS A 174 -16.34 0.47 -10.66
CA CYS A 174 -16.78 -0.72 -9.96
C CYS A 174 -17.23 -0.34 -8.55
N VAL A 175 -18.53 -0.09 -8.39
CA VAL A 175 -19.10 0.22 -7.07
C VAL A 175 -19.30 -1.08 -6.30
N VAL A 176 -18.72 -1.12 -5.10
CA VAL A 176 -18.75 -2.29 -4.21
C VAL A 176 -19.18 -1.88 -2.81
N GLN A 177 -19.80 -2.81 -2.10
CA GLN A 177 -20.17 -2.59 -0.71
C GLN A 177 -18.91 -2.66 0.15
N GLY A 178 -18.57 -1.53 0.77
CA GLY A 178 -17.49 -1.40 1.73
C GLY A 178 -17.99 -1.59 3.17
N GLY A 179 -17.10 -2.03 4.05
CA GLY A 179 -17.39 -2.06 5.49
C GLY A 179 -17.42 -0.65 6.08
N ARG A 180 -18.10 -0.47 7.22
CA ARG A 180 -18.03 0.80 7.94
C ARG A 180 -16.58 1.10 8.35
N ALA A 181 -16.11 2.30 8.07
CA ALA A 181 -14.80 2.73 8.54
C ALA A 181 -14.81 2.88 10.07
N VAL A 182 -13.87 2.23 10.75
CA VAL A 182 -13.70 2.31 12.21
C VAL A 182 -12.28 2.78 12.49
N PHE A 183 -12.14 3.80 13.35
CA PHE A 183 -10.82 4.22 13.83
C PHE A 183 -10.29 3.16 14.80
N LEU A 184 -9.07 2.69 14.54
CA LEU A 184 -8.34 1.85 15.48
C LEU A 184 -7.66 2.78 16.50
N ASP A 185 -8.25 2.93 17.68
CA ASP A 185 -7.55 3.52 18.81
C ASP A 185 -6.44 2.56 19.23
N LEU A 186 -5.19 2.90 18.92
CA LEU A 186 -4.03 2.23 19.46
C LEU A 186 -3.90 2.64 20.94
N PRO A 187 -3.81 1.70 21.90
CA PRO A 187 -3.68 2.05 23.30
C PRO A 187 -2.41 2.89 23.52
N ASP A 188 -2.55 3.98 24.27
CA ASP A 188 -1.42 4.79 24.73
C ASP A 188 -0.43 3.88 25.48
N GLY A 189 0.79 3.76 24.94
CA GLY A 189 1.89 2.98 25.52
C GLY A 189 2.66 3.73 26.59
#